data_AF-A0A9X1TDB4-F1
#
_entry.id   AF-A0A9X1TDB4-F1
#
_cell.length_a   1.000
_cell.length_b   1.000
_cell.length_c   1.000
_cell.angle_alpha   90.00
_cell.angle_beta   90.00
_cell.angle_gamma   90.00
#
_symmetry.space_group_name_H-M   'P 1'
#
loop_
_entity.id
_entity.type
_entity.pdbx_description
1 polymer ?
#
loop_
_entity_poly.entity_id
_entity_poly.type
_entity_poly.pdbx_seq_one_letter_code
_entity_poly.pdbx_strand_id
1 'polypeptide(L)' 'MSKNRREKLIEELENALEENERALIDTPYGMSQEKYLELIEMVKAMRASLEIIKKM' A
#
# COMPACT_ATOMS: atom_id res chain seq x y z
N MET A 1 -20.41 -10.57 -5.45
CA MET A 1 -20.04 -10.12 -4.08
C MET A 1 -20.93 -8.95 -3.71
N SER A 2 -21.52 -8.91 -2.51
CA SER A 2 -22.35 -7.75 -2.12
C SER A 2 -21.52 -6.48 -2.18
N LYS A 3 -22.09 -5.35 -2.62
CA LYS A 3 -21.43 -4.03 -2.68
C LYS A 3 -20.63 -3.73 -1.40
N ASN A 4 -21.23 -4.02 -0.24
CA ASN A 4 -20.61 -3.91 1.08
C ASN A 4 -19.31 -4.69 1.26
N ARG A 5 -19.20 -5.90 0.68
CA ARG A 5 -17.99 -6.72 0.85
C ARG A 5 -16.83 -6.18 0.01
N ARG A 6 -17.11 -5.58 -1.15
CA ARG A 6 -16.09 -4.96 -2.00
C ARG A 6 -15.56 -3.67 -1.37
N GLU A 7 -16.45 -2.82 -0.86
CA GLU A 7 -16.08 -1.58 -0.16
C GLU A 7 -15.24 -1.87 1.07
N LYS A 8 -15.65 -2.84 1.90
CA LYS A 8 -14.88 -3.26 3.08
C LYS A 8 -13.48 -3.78 2.71
N LEU A 9 -13.36 -4.54 1.62
CA LEU A 9 -12.07 -5.06 1.17
C LEU A 9 -11.14 -3.94 0.67
N ILE A 10 -11.70 -2.92 0.02
CA ILE A 10 -10.95 -1.74 -0.42
C ILE A 10 -10.45 -0.97 0.81
N GLU A 11 -11.31 -0.75 1.81
CA GLU A 11 -10.95 -0.08 3.05
C GLU A 11 -9.87 -0.85 3.85
N GLU A 12 -9.96 -2.18 3.92
CA GLU A 12 -8.92 -3.03 4.51
C GLU A 12 -7.57 -2.89 3.79
N LEU A 13 -7.59 -2.83 2.45
CA LEU A 13 -6.39 -2.63 1.64
C LEU A 13 -5.82 -1.21 1.79
N GLU A 14 -6.65 -0.18 1.90
CA GLU A 14 -6.21 1.19 2.16
C GLU A 14 -5.51 1.31 3.52
N ASN A 15 -6.10 0.74 4.57
CA ASN A 15 -5.51 0.74 5.90
C ASN A 15 -4.17 0.00 5.93
N ALA A 16 -4.08 -1.18 5.29
CA ALA A 16 -2.83 -1.92 5.19
C ALA A 16 -1.76 -1.14 4.41
N LEU A 17 -2.15 -0.41 3.38
CA LEU A 17 -1.22 0.41 2.60
C LEU A 17 -0.69 1.59 3.43
N GLU A 18 -1.56 2.27 4.18
CA GLU A 18 -1.18 3.39 5.05
C GLU A 18 -0.22 2.93 6.16
N GLU A 19 -0.47 1.75 6.74
CA GLU A 19 0.43 1.17 7.74
C GLU A 19 1.83 0.88 7.16
N ASN A 20 1.90 0.34 5.94
CA ASN A 20 3.16 0.12 5.24
C ASN A 20 3.88 1.43 4.88
N GLU A 21 3.15 2.46 4.45
CA GLU A 21 3.71 3.81 4.20
C GLU A 21 4.33 4.40 5.46
N ARG A 22 3.67 4.23 6.63
CA ARG A 22 4.22 4.67 7.91
C ARG A 22 5.44 3.86 8.33
N ALA A 23 5.42 2.54 8.14
CA ALA A 23 6.55 1.68 8.46
C ALA A 23 7.82 2.00 7.62
N LEU A 24 7.66 2.59 6.42
CA LEU A 24 8.81 3.07 5.63
C LEU A 24 9.51 4.29 6.26
N ILE A 25 8.77 5.14 6.98
CA ILE A 25 9.35 6.28 7.69
C ILE A 25 10.31 5.81 8.79
N ASP A 26 9.97 4.70 9.45
CA ASP A 26 10.80 4.03 10.44
C ASP A 26 11.80 3.09 9.75
N THR A 27 12.72 3.65 8.96
CA THR A 27 13.68 2.87 8.18
C THR A 27 14.54 1.98 9.12
N PRO A 28 14.49 0.64 9.01
CA PRO A 28 15.25 -0.22 9.90
C PRO A 28 16.75 -0.01 9.75
N TYR A 29 17.47 0.14 10.86
CA TYR A 29 18.92 0.22 10.86
C TYR A 29 19.52 -1.01 10.16
N GLY A 30 20.27 -0.80 9.07
CA GLY A 30 20.87 -1.88 8.27
C GLY A 30 20.17 -2.20 6.94
N MET A 31 19.08 -1.52 6.57
CA MET A 31 18.52 -1.62 5.23
C MET A 31 19.39 -0.86 4.21
N SER A 32 19.68 -1.46 3.05
CA SER A 32 20.35 -0.76 1.97
C SER A 32 19.43 0.28 1.33
N GLN A 33 20.00 1.39 0.86
CA GLN A 33 19.24 2.45 0.18
C GLN A 33 18.48 1.93 -1.04
N GLU A 34 19.07 1.01 -1.81
CA GLU A 34 18.43 0.37 -2.97
C GLU A 34 17.16 -0.38 -2.56
N LYS A 35 17.24 -1.21 -1.51
CA LYS A 35 16.09 -1.96 -1.02
C LYS A 35 15.00 -1.06 -0.45
N TYR A 36 15.38 0.06 0.17
CA TYR A 36 14.43 1.07 0.61
C TYR A 36 13.68 1.73 -0.57
N LEU A 37 14.41 2.07 -1.64
CA LEU A 37 13.83 2.62 -2.86
C LEU A 37 12.90 1.61 -3.56
N GLU A 38 13.29 0.33 -3.63
CA GLU A 38 12.43 -0.73 -4.16
C GLU A 38 11.11 -0.83 -3.40
N LEU A 39 11.14 -0.78 -2.06
CA LEU A 39 9.93 -0.82 -1.24
C LEU A 39 9.04 0.41 -1.48
N ILE A 40 9.62 1.59 -1.62
CA ILE A 40 8.87 2.81 -1.97
C ILE A 40 8.15 2.63 -3.31
N GLU A 41 8.84 2.12 -4.34
CA GLU A 41 8.25 1.93 -5.66
C GLU A 41 7.16 0.84 -5.64
N MET A 42 7.34 -0.23 -4.86
CA MET A 42 6.29 -1.24 -4.65
C MET A 42 5.03 -0.63 -4.03
N VAL A 43 5.18 0.18 -2.97
CA VAL A 43 4.04 0.82 -2.30
C VAL A 43 3.32 1.79 -3.24
N LYS A 44 4.05 2.60 -4.03
CA LYS A 44 3.46 3.47 -5.06
C LYS A 44 2.65 2.68 -6.09
N ALA A 45 3.18 1.57 -6.58
CA ALA A 45 2.50 0.72 -7.56
C ALA A 45 1.20 0.11 -7.00
N MET A 46 1.24 -0.33 -5.74
CA MET A 46 0.05 -0.83 -5.04
C MET A 46 -1.02 0.26 -4.88
N ARG A 47 -0.63 1.49 -4.53
CA ARG A 47 -1.55 2.64 -4.44
C ARG A 47 -2.23 2.95 -5.77
N ALA A 48 -1.44 2.98 -6.85
CA ALA A 48 -1.97 3.22 -8.20
C ALA A 48 -2.96 2.12 -8.62
N SER A 49 -2.65 0.86 -8.31
CA SER A 49 -3.54 -0.28 -8.60
C SER A 49 -4.86 -0.18 -7.85
N LEU A 50 -4.82 0.25 -6.59
CA LEU A 50 -6.00 0.42 -5.75
C LEU A 50 -6.91 1.56 -6.25
N GLU A 51 -6.33 2.67 -6.70
CA GLU A 51 -7.06 3.76 -7.36
C GLU A 51 -7.79 3.32 -8.64
N ILE A 52 -7.18 2.43 -9.45
CA ILE A 52 -7.84 1.85 -10.63
C ILE A 52 -9.05 1.01 -10.18
N ILE A 53 -8.87 0.15 -9.17
CA ILE A 53 -9.93 -0.71 -8.65
C ILE A 53 -11.11 0.10 -8.08
N LYS A 54 -10.85 1.27 -7.48
CA LYS A 54 -11.91 2.18 -6.98
C LYS A 54 -12.74 2.83 -8.08
N LYS A 55 -12.16 3.00 -9.28
CA LYS A 55 -12.83 3.63 -10.44
C LYS A 55 -13.62 2.64 -11.30
N MET A 56 -13.43 1.33 -11.10
CA MET A 56 -14.14 0.24 -11.79
C MET A 56 -15.48 -0.13 -11.14
#